data_AF-A0A7H0GQC5-F1
#
_entry.id   AF-A0A7H0GQC5-F1
#
_cell.length_a   1.000
_cell.length_b   1.000
_cell.length_c   1.000
_cell.angle_alpha   90.00
_cell.angle_beta   90.00
_cell.angle_gamma   90.00
#
_symmetry.space_group_name_H-M   'P 1'
#
loop_
_entity.id
_entity.type
_entity.pdbx_description
1 polymer ?
#
loop_
_entity_poly.entity_id
_entity_poly.type
_entity_poly.pdbx_seq_one_letter_code
_entity_poly.pdbx_strand_id
1 'polypeptide(L)'
;MQMNQLIELGGKREARMRIAESEKASANATVFETQAMLRFQLVSYFNELLLAQQRVQFALKTYELASLATDAAQKRVQAGKVPPLEASRAQVAQANADLELQQSKSSIVVTQQNLASLWEATLQRLERP
;
A
#
# COMPACT_ATOMS: atom_id res chain seq x y z
N MET A 1 42.24 -7.07 48.01
CA MET A 1 41.37 -7.31 46.84
C MET A 1 40.83 -8.72 46.95
N GLN A 2 39.54 -8.88 47.26
CA GLN A 2 38.88 -10.20 47.26
C GLN A 2 38.26 -10.43 45.88
N MET A 3 38.68 -11.50 45.22
CA MET A 3 38.04 -11.99 43.99
C MET A 3 37.04 -13.08 44.40
N ASN A 4 35.75 -12.88 44.12
CA ASN A 4 34.72 -13.88 44.40
C ASN A 4 34.21 -14.45 43.07
N GLN A 5 34.61 -15.68 42.74
CA GLN A 5 34.19 -16.37 41.52
C GLN A 5 33.31 -17.56 41.89
N LEU A 6 32.10 -17.61 41.32
CA LEU A 6 31.17 -18.71 41.54
C LEU A 6 31.75 -20.00 40.94
N ILE A 7 32.13 -20.95 41.78
CA ILE A 7 32.62 -22.27 41.34
C ILE A 7 31.41 -23.15 41.05
N GLU A 8 31.19 -23.37 39.76
CA GLU A 8 30.09 -24.15 39.23
C GLU A 8 30.48 -25.63 39.14
N LEU A 9 29.96 -26.47 40.03
CA LEU A 9 30.12 -27.92 39.97
C LEU A 9 28.95 -28.56 39.19
N GLY A 10 29.25 -29.49 38.28
CA GLY A 10 28.27 -30.36 37.61
C GLY A 10 27.41 -29.71 36.52
N GLY A 11 27.99 -29.35 35.37
CA GLY A 11 27.25 -29.02 34.12
C GLY A 11 26.38 -27.76 34.11
N LYS A 12 26.21 -27.07 35.25
CA LYS A 12 25.37 -25.87 35.38
C LYS A 12 25.82 -24.70 34.49
N ARG A 13 27.13 -24.51 34.33
CA ARG A 13 27.69 -23.51 33.42
C ARG A 13 27.33 -23.81 31.96
N GLU A 14 27.46 -25.07 31.55
CA GLU A 14 27.11 -25.51 30.19
C GLU A 14 25.62 -25.35 29.93
N ALA A 15 24.77 -25.66 30.91
CA ALA A 15 23.33 -25.42 30.82
C ALA A 15 23.00 -23.94 30.65
N ARG A 16 23.63 -23.03 31.42
CA ARG A 16 23.43 -21.58 31.25
C ARG A 16 23.94 -21.07 29.90
N MET A 17 25.09 -21.55 29.43
CA MET A 17 25.59 -21.17 28.09
C MET A 17 24.64 -21.63 26.98
N ARG A 18 24.07 -22.84 27.09
CA ARG A 18 23.07 -23.33 26.12
C ARG A 18 21.80 -22.48 26.10
N ILE A 19 21.31 -22.05 27.28
CA ILE A 19 20.15 -21.16 27.37
C ILE A 19 20.46 -19.81 26.70
N ALA A 20 21.58 -19.18 27.05
CA ALA A 20 21.98 -17.89 26.46
C ALA A 20 22.17 -17.96 24.94
N GLU A 21 22.75 -19.04 24.41
CA GLU A 21 22.89 -19.23 22.96
C GLU A 21 21.53 -19.43 22.29
N SER A 22 20.61 -20.15 22.93
CA SER A 22 19.23 -20.33 22.45
C SER A 22 18.44 -19.01 22.44
N GLU A 23 18.57 -18.20 23.48
CA GLU A 23 17.95 -16.87 23.56
C GLU A 23 18.48 -15.95 22.46
N LYS A 24 19.80 -15.95 22.24
CA LYS A 24 20.43 -15.20 21.15
C LYS A 24 19.96 -15.68 19.78
N ALA A 25 19.86 -16.99 19.56
CA ALA A 25 19.35 -17.54 18.31
C ALA A 25 17.89 -17.13 18.07
N SER A 26 17.05 -17.15 19.11
CA SER A 26 15.66 -16.69 19.03
C SER A 26 15.55 -15.19 18.73
N ALA A 27 16.39 -14.36 19.36
CA ALA A 27 16.45 -12.92 19.08
C ALA A 27 16.85 -12.65 17.62
N ASN A 28 17.86 -13.35 17.10
CA ASN A 28 18.28 -13.23 15.70
C ASN A 28 17.18 -13.67 14.73
N ALA A 29 16.47 -14.76 15.03
CA ALA A 29 15.33 -15.21 14.22
C ALA A 29 14.21 -14.16 14.19
N THR A 30 13.93 -13.52 15.33
CA THR A 30 12.91 -12.46 15.44
C THR A 30 13.27 -11.23 14.61
N VAL A 31 14.55 -10.83 14.62
CA VAL A 31 15.05 -9.73 13.79
C VAL A 31 14.89 -10.08 12.30
N PHE A 32 15.29 -11.28 11.90
CA PHE A 32 15.16 -11.75 10.53
C PHE A 32 13.70 -11.76 10.05
N GLU A 33 12.79 -12.32 10.86
CA GLU A 33 11.36 -12.35 10.58
C GLU A 33 10.78 -10.93 10.41
N THR A 34 11.15 -10.02 11.32
CA THR A 34 10.70 -8.62 11.27
C THR A 34 11.18 -7.92 10.00
N GLN A 35 12.43 -8.12 9.61
CA GLN A 35 12.97 -7.55 8.36
C GLN A 35 12.29 -8.13 7.12
N ALA A 36 12.05 -9.45 7.10
CA ALA A 36 11.36 -10.11 6.01
C ALA A 36 9.92 -9.58 5.86
N MET A 37 9.19 -9.45 6.97
CA MET A 37 7.83 -8.92 6.98
C MET A 37 7.78 -7.45 6.53
N LEU A 38 8.69 -6.60 7.03
CA LEU A 38 8.77 -5.20 6.60
C LEU A 38 9.03 -5.09 5.10
N ARG A 39 9.98 -5.89 4.57
CA ARG A 39 10.28 -5.91 3.14
C ARG A 39 9.06 -6.34 2.31
N PHE A 40 8.34 -7.37 2.77
CA PHE A 40 7.12 -7.83 2.11
C PHE A 40 6.04 -6.74 2.07
N GLN A 41 5.79 -6.07 3.20
CA GLN A 41 4.80 -5.01 3.29
C GLN A 41 5.18 -3.80 2.43
N LEU A 42 6.46 -3.41 2.45
CA LEU A 42 6.98 -2.31 1.64
C LEU A 42 6.76 -2.57 0.15
N VAL A 43 7.15 -3.76 -0.35
CA VAL A 43 6.99 -4.12 -1.76
C VAL A 43 5.50 -4.17 -2.13
N SER A 44 4.65 -4.72 -1.26
CA SER A 44 3.21 -4.81 -1.51
C SER A 44 2.57 -3.43 -1.61
N TYR A 45 2.74 -2.56 -0.61
CA TYR A 45 2.14 -1.22 -0.59
C TYR A 45 2.70 -0.30 -1.67
N PHE A 46 3.99 -0.43 -2.01
CA PHE A 46 4.56 0.31 -3.13
C PHE A 46 3.91 -0.09 -4.47
N ASN A 47 3.71 -1.39 -4.71
CA ASN A 47 3.05 -1.85 -5.94
C ASN A 47 1.56 -1.48 -5.96
N GLU A 48 0.88 -1.49 -4.82
CA GLU A 48 -0.51 -1.01 -4.71
C GLU A 48 -0.61 0.47 -5.08
N LEU A 49 0.30 1.32 -4.59
CA LEU A 49 0.37 2.73 -4.95
C LEU A 49 0.64 2.91 -6.46
N LEU A 50 1.58 2.16 -7.02
CA LEU A 50 1.88 2.20 -8.46
C LEU A 50 0.65 1.82 -9.29
N LEU A 51 -0.08 0.78 -8.88
CA LEU A 51 -1.32 0.36 -9.53
C LEU A 51 -2.41 1.42 -9.43
N ALA A 52 -2.58 2.06 -8.26
CA ALA A 52 -3.54 3.15 -8.06
C ALA A 52 -3.22 4.35 -8.96
N GLN A 53 -1.95 4.71 -9.10
CA GLN A 53 -1.50 5.75 -10.02
C GLN A 53 -1.84 5.42 -11.47
N GLN A 54 -1.59 4.18 -11.90
CA GLN A 54 -1.94 3.72 -13.25
C GLN A 54 -3.45 3.74 -13.50
N ARG A 55 -4.27 3.36 -12.50
CA ARG A 55 -5.74 3.44 -12.59
C ARG A 55 -6.22 4.86 -12.81
N VAL A 56 -5.65 5.85 -12.11
CA VAL A 56 -5.97 7.26 -12.36
C VAL A 56 -5.63 7.67 -13.79
N GLN A 57 -4.47 7.28 -14.31
CA GLN A 57 -4.10 7.59 -15.69
C GLN A 57 -5.06 6.95 -16.71
N PHE A 58 -5.51 5.72 -16.44
CA PHE A 58 -6.50 5.05 -17.29
C PHE A 58 -7.87 5.73 -17.22
N ALA A 59 -8.39 5.97 -16.02
CA ALA A 59 -9.67 6.62 -15.80
C ALA A 59 -9.72 8.04 -16.42
N LEU A 60 -8.59 8.76 -16.39
CA LEU A 60 -8.48 10.07 -17.03
C LEU A 60 -8.68 9.96 -18.54
N LYS A 61 -8.00 9.02 -19.20
CA LYS A 61 -8.17 8.78 -20.65
C LYS A 61 -9.59 8.34 -20.98
N THR A 62 -10.22 7.53 -20.13
CA THR A 62 -11.62 7.13 -20.31
C THR A 62 -12.57 8.32 -20.21
N TYR A 63 -12.36 9.20 -19.24
CA TYR A 63 -13.11 10.44 -19.10
C TYR A 63 -12.94 11.37 -20.31
N GLU A 64 -11.70 11.57 -20.77
CA GLU A 64 -11.41 12.39 -21.96
C GLU A 64 -12.13 11.85 -23.20
N LEU A 65 -12.07 10.53 -23.43
CA LEU A 65 -12.77 9.90 -24.54
C LEU A 65 -14.29 10.03 -24.44
N ALA A 66 -14.86 9.84 -23.25
CA ALA A 66 -16.30 9.99 -23.02
C ALA A 66 -16.76 11.44 -23.19
N SER A 67 -15.91 12.41 -22.82
CA SER A 67 -16.15 13.84 -23.03
C SER A 67 -16.20 14.18 -24.53
N LEU A 68 -15.22 13.70 -25.31
CA LEU A 68 -15.21 13.87 -26.76
C LEU A 68 -16.42 13.21 -27.44
N ALA A 69 -16.80 12.01 -27.01
CA ALA A 69 -17.97 11.31 -27.54
C ALA A 69 -19.28 12.08 -27.23
N THR A 70 -19.38 12.69 -26.06
CA THR A 70 -20.54 13.50 -25.66
C THR A 70 -20.65 14.76 -26.48
N ASP A 71 -19.55 15.49 -26.68
CA ASP A 71 -19.51 16.68 -27.55
C ASP A 71 -19.90 16.32 -29.00
N ALA A 72 -19.38 15.21 -29.53
CA ALA A 72 -19.75 14.73 -30.87
C ALA A 72 -21.25 14.38 -30.98
N ALA A 73 -21.81 13.70 -29.96
CA ALA A 73 -23.24 13.36 -29.92
C ALA A 73 -24.11 14.64 -29.86
N GLN A 74 -23.74 15.61 -29.04
CA GLN A 74 -24.44 16.90 -28.94
C GLN A 74 -24.45 17.64 -30.29
N LYS A 75 -23.31 17.72 -30.98
CA LYS A 75 -23.22 18.33 -32.32
C LYS A 75 -24.10 17.62 -33.35
N ARG A 76 -24.18 16.28 -33.30
CA ARG A 76 -25.06 15.51 -34.19
C ARG A 76 -26.54 15.75 -33.92
N VAL A 77 -26.93 15.88 -32.64
CA VAL A 77 -28.31 16.24 -32.25
C VAL A 77 -28.66 17.64 -32.73
N GLN A 78 -27.78 18.63 -32.52
CA GLN A 78 -27.98 20.01 -32.98
C GLN A 78 -28.12 20.10 -34.51
N ALA A 79 -27.39 19.26 -35.24
CA ALA A 79 -27.51 19.14 -36.69
C ALA A 79 -28.75 18.33 -37.15
N GLY A 80 -29.60 17.86 -36.24
CA GLY A 80 -30.78 17.05 -36.55
C GLY A 80 -30.47 15.65 -37.08
N LYS A 81 -29.22 15.17 -36.96
CA LYS A 81 -28.77 13.89 -37.54
C LYS A 81 -29.06 12.67 -36.67
N VAL A 82 -29.35 12.88 -35.38
CA VAL A 82 -29.64 11.81 -34.41
C VAL A 82 -30.66 12.27 -33.36
N PRO A 83 -31.37 11.34 -32.67
CA PRO A 83 -32.32 11.68 -31.62
C PRO A 83 -31.66 12.31 -30.38
N PRO A 84 -32.34 13.22 -29.65
CA PRO A 84 -31.81 13.82 -28.41
C PRO A 84 -31.41 12.80 -27.34
N LEU A 85 -32.06 11.63 -27.31
CA LEU A 85 -31.75 10.53 -26.39
C LEU A 85 -30.29 10.06 -26.51
N GLU A 86 -29.68 10.12 -27.70
CA GLU A 86 -28.26 9.73 -27.85
C GLU A 86 -27.33 10.66 -27.07
N ALA A 87 -27.58 11.97 -27.10
CA ALA A 87 -26.78 12.93 -26.32
C ALA A 87 -26.95 12.71 -24.82
N SER A 88 -28.17 12.42 -24.34
CA SER A 88 -28.39 12.08 -22.92
C SER A 88 -27.67 10.81 -22.51
N ARG A 89 -27.66 9.76 -23.35
CA ARG A 89 -26.89 8.53 -23.08
C ARG A 89 -25.39 8.80 -23.01
N ALA A 90 -24.87 9.62 -23.91
CA ALA A 90 -23.46 10.01 -23.90
C ALA A 90 -23.10 10.80 -22.62
N GLN A 91 -23.95 11.75 -22.20
CA GLN A 91 -23.78 12.48 -20.95
C GLN A 91 -23.74 11.56 -19.72
N VAL A 92 -24.62 10.55 -19.65
CA VAL A 92 -24.58 9.56 -18.57
C VAL A 92 -23.26 8.78 -18.58
N ALA A 93 -22.79 8.37 -19.76
CA ALA A 93 -21.51 7.67 -19.88
C ALA A 93 -20.32 8.55 -19.44
N GLN A 94 -20.32 9.85 -19.81
CA GLN A 94 -19.31 10.80 -19.36
C GLN A 94 -19.35 11.01 -17.83
N ALA A 95 -20.54 11.15 -17.25
CA ALA A 95 -20.70 11.30 -15.81
C ALA A 95 -20.18 10.07 -15.04
N ASN A 96 -20.44 8.86 -15.54
CA ASN A 96 -19.90 7.63 -14.96
C ASN A 96 -18.36 7.59 -15.06
N ALA A 97 -17.78 8.02 -16.18
CA ALA A 97 -16.34 8.07 -16.34
C ALA A 97 -15.67 9.11 -15.40
N ASP A 98 -16.34 10.25 -15.15
CA ASP A 98 -15.87 11.23 -14.15
C ASP A 98 -15.91 10.64 -12.74
N LEU A 99 -17.02 9.99 -12.36
CA LEU A 99 -17.14 9.32 -11.06
C LEU A 99 -16.02 8.29 -10.84
N GLU A 100 -15.68 7.50 -11.85
CA GLU A 100 -14.57 6.53 -11.80
C GLU A 100 -13.22 7.22 -11.64
N LEU A 101 -13.00 8.34 -12.32
CA LEU A 101 -11.79 9.16 -12.18
C LEU A 101 -11.66 9.72 -10.75
N GLN A 102 -12.73 10.24 -10.17
CA GLN A 102 -12.72 10.76 -8.80
C GLN A 102 -12.44 9.65 -7.76
N GLN A 103 -13.07 8.48 -7.94
CA GLN A 103 -12.83 7.31 -7.07
C GLN A 103 -11.37 6.84 -7.19
N SER A 104 -10.84 6.76 -8.41
CA SER A 104 -9.45 6.38 -8.65
C SER A 104 -8.47 7.36 -7.98
N LYS A 105 -8.73 8.68 -8.07
CA LYS A 105 -7.91 9.70 -7.38
C LYS A 105 -7.93 9.53 -5.87
N SER A 106 -9.09 9.23 -5.30
CA SER A 106 -9.24 8.98 -3.86
C SER A 106 -8.44 7.75 -3.41
N SER A 107 -8.35 6.71 -4.25
CA SER A 107 -7.57 5.50 -3.94
C SER A 107 -6.06 5.73 -3.82
N ILE A 108 -5.51 6.74 -4.50
CA ILE A 108 -4.09 7.12 -4.34
C ILE A 108 -3.82 7.60 -2.91
N VAL A 109 -4.73 8.40 -2.34
CA VAL A 109 -4.56 8.92 -0.97
C VAL A 109 -4.48 7.79 0.05
N VAL A 110 -5.35 6.79 -0.07
CA VAL A 110 -5.37 5.61 0.81
C VAL A 110 -4.08 4.80 0.67
N THR A 111 -3.63 4.52 -0.55
CA THR A 111 -2.41 3.74 -0.78
C THR A 111 -1.15 4.48 -0.33
N GLN A 112 -1.11 5.82 -0.45
CA GLN A 112 -0.04 6.64 0.13
C GLN A 112 -0.03 6.58 1.66
N GLN A 113 -1.19 6.62 2.31
CA GLN A 113 -1.30 6.48 3.76
C GLN A 113 -0.83 5.10 4.24
N ASN A 114 -1.20 4.03 3.53
CA ASN A 114 -0.72 2.68 3.84
C ASN A 114 0.81 2.60 3.76
N LEU A 115 1.42 3.17 2.71
CA LEU A 115 2.88 3.19 2.58
C LEU A 115 3.55 4.01 3.70
N ALA A 116 2.99 5.17 4.04
CA ALA A 116 3.49 6.03 5.12
C ALA A 116 3.37 5.36 6.49
N SER A 117 2.34 4.53 6.70
CA SER A 117 2.14 3.82 7.98
C SER A 117 3.29 2.88 8.33
N LEU A 118 4.06 2.40 7.35
CA LEU A 118 5.26 1.59 7.60
C LEU A 118 6.34 2.36 8.38
N TRP A 119 6.44 3.68 8.17
CA TRP A 119 7.35 4.53 8.94
C TRP A 119 6.85 4.75 10.36
N GLU A 120 5.55 4.99 10.54
CA GLU A 120 4.96 5.19 11.87
C GLU A 120 5.05 3.90 12.72
N ALA A 121 4.78 2.75 12.12
CA ALA A 121 4.96 1.45 12.76
C ALA A 121 6.43 1.18 13.15
N THR A 122 7.37 1.68 12.35
CA THR A 122 8.81 1.59 12.65
C THR A 122 9.17 2.47 13.85
N LEU A 123 8.66 3.71 13.91
CA LEU A 123 8.93 4.65 15.00
C LEU A 123 8.35 4.17 16.34
N GLN A 124 7.08 3.74 16.37
CA GLN A 124 6.44 3.23 17.59
C GLN A 124 7.14 1.99 18.17
N ARG A 125 7.81 1.20 17.31
CA ARG A 125 8.53 0.01 17.76
C ARG A 125 9.90 0.32 18.37
N LEU A 126 10.55 1.40 17.94
CA LEU A 126 11.79 1.88 18.56
C LEU A 126 11.57 2.45 19.97
N GLU A 127 10.35 2.87 20.28
CA GLU A 127 9.98 3.42 21.59
C GLU A 127 9.55 2.35 22.62
N ARG A 128 9.50 1.07 22.25
CA ARG A 128 9.23 -0.03 23.20
C ARG A 128 10.54 -0.51 23.86
N PRO A 129 10.63 -0.51 25.20
CA PRO A 129 11.85 -0.88 25.94
C PRO A 129 12.17 -2.38 25.88
#